data_AF-A0A4U5NWZ1-F1
#
_entry.id   AF-A0A4U5NWZ1-F1
#
_cell.length_a   1.000
_cell.length_b   1.000
_cell.length_c   1.000
_cell.angle_alpha   90.00
_cell.angle_beta   90.00
_cell.angle_gamma   90.00
#
_symmetry.space_group_name_H-M   'P 1'
#
loop_
_entity.id
_entity.type
_entity.pdbx_description
1 polymer ?
#
loop_
_entity_poly.entity_id
_entity_poly.type
_entity_poly.pdbx_seq_one_letter_code
_entity_poly.pdbx_strand_id
1 'polypeptide(L)'
;MNAPHAHESFILEEGEEKISIQRDTRQPNTIAFTIRKEDHTMGNMLKHQLLKNPRVIFVGYYVPHPLEHNIVLRVKTTADTTPYDALQQGIKDIRKELKILKNQFSDEDMPVGVPEVKPEAKIEPKEESMYPEDVKLRFKEEPIYMD
;
A
#
# COMPACT_ATOMS: atom_id res chain seq x y z
N MET A 1 -26.54 7.02 -0.35
CA MET A 1 -25.13 7.40 -0.10
C MET A 1 -24.35 7.04 -1.35
N ASN A 2 -23.53 7.94 -1.89
CA ASN A 2 -22.72 7.71 -3.10
C ASN A 2 -21.24 7.52 -2.77
N ALA A 3 -20.93 7.04 -1.57
CA ALA A 3 -19.55 6.77 -1.19
C ALA A 3 -19.10 5.44 -1.83
N PRO A 4 -17.91 5.40 -2.46
CA PRO A 4 -17.35 4.17 -2.98
C PRO A 4 -17.07 3.17 -1.85
N HIS A 5 -17.02 1.88 -2.18
CA HIS A 5 -16.68 0.86 -1.20
C HIS A 5 -15.18 0.87 -0.89
N ALA A 6 -14.82 0.62 0.38
CA ALA A 6 -13.43 0.70 0.83
C ALA A 6 -12.45 -0.23 0.06
N HIS A 7 -12.92 -1.39 -0.39
CA HIS A 7 -12.10 -2.38 -1.09
C HIS A 7 -11.69 -1.95 -2.50
N GLU A 8 -12.42 -1.01 -3.11
CA GLU A 8 -12.11 -0.46 -4.43
C GLU A 8 -10.73 0.24 -4.46
N SER A 9 -10.15 0.55 -3.29
CA SER A 9 -8.85 1.21 -3.19
C SER A 9 -7.64 0.31 -3.45
N PHE A 10 -7.75 -1.00 -3.18
CA PHE A 10 -6.63 -1.95 -3.28
C PHE A 10 -6.93 -3.20 -4.12
N ILE A 11 -8.20 -3.51 -4.38
CA ILE A 11 -8.60 -4.64 -5.22
C ILE A 11 -8.72 -4.18 -6.68
N LEU A 12 -8.15 -4.94 -7.61
CA LEU A 12 -8.34 -4.74 -9.05
C LEU A 12 -9.68 -5.31 -9.49
N GLU A 13 -10.38 -4.59 -10.35
CA GLU A 13 -11.62 -5.07 -10.96
C GLU A 13 -11.36 -6.02 -12.13
N GLU A 14 -12.38 -6.77 -12.53
CA GLU A 14 -12.27 -7.72 -13.63
C GLU A 14 -11.96 -7.00 -14.95
N GLY A 15 -10.81 -7.33 -15.55
CA GLY A 15 -10.32 -6.70 -16.77
C GLY A 15 -9.35 -5.53 -16.57
N GLU A 16 -9.07 -5.10 -15.33
CA GLU A 16 -8.07 -4.08 -15.06
C GLU A 16 -6.65 -4.66 -14.94
N GLU A 17 -5.70 -4.11 -15.70
CA GLU A 17 -4.28 -4.44 -15.54
C GLU A 17 -3.67 -3.66 -14.37
N LYS A 18 -2.79 -4.27 -13.57
CA LYS A 18 -2.10 -3.57 -12.47
C LYS A 18 -1.24 -2.39 -12.97
N ILE A 19 -0.56 -2.58 -14.11
CA ILE A 19 0.39 -1.61 -14.66
C ILE A 19 0.06 -1.41 -16.13
N SER A 20 -0.12 -0.16 -16.55
CA SER A 20 -0.14 0.21 -17.97
C SER A 20 1.06 1.08 -18.31
N ILE A 21 1.58 0.91 -19.53
CA ILE A 21 2.83 1.55 -19.98
C ILE A 21 2.51 2.46 -21.16
N GLN A 22 2.89 3.73 -21.04
CA GLN A 22 2.75 4.72 -22.10
C GLN A 22 4.10 5.34 -22.40
N ARG A 23 4.57 5.21 -23.64
CA ARG A 23 5.81 5.87 -24.09
C ARG A 23 5.50 7.32 -24.42
N ASP A 24 6.31 8.25 -23.90
CA ASP A 24 6.16 9.66 -24.23
C ASP A 24 6.78 9.93 -25.60
N THR A 25 6.01 10.50 -26.52
CA THR A 25 6.47 10.86 -27.87
C THR A 25 7.23 12.18 -27.91
N ARG A 26 7.05 13.05 -26.90
CA ARG A 26 7.65 14.39 -26.85
C ARG A 26 9.08 14.37 -26.34
N GLN A 27 9.43 13.37 -25.53
CA GLN A 27 10.75 13.26 -24.92
C GLN A 27 11.36 11.89 -25.22
N PRO A 28 12.60 11.83 -25.74
CA PRO A 28 13.24 10.57 -26.02
C PRO A 28 13.50 9.81 -24.72
N ASN A 29 13.39 8.49 -24.80
CA ASN A 29 13.69 7.56 -23.70
C ASN A 29 12.93 7.87 -22.40
N THR A 30 11.66 8.26 -22.54
CA THR A 30 10.76 8.56 -21.43
C THR A 30 9.54 7.64 -21.48
N ILE A 31 9.21 7.04 -20.34
CA ILE A 31 8.05 6.18 -20.17
C ILE A 31 7.24 6.63 -18.95
N ALA A 32 5.93 6.68 -19.11
CA ALA A 32 4.97 6.84 -18.03
C ALA A 32 4.35 5.46 -17.70
N PHE A 33 4.49 5.05 -16.44
CA PHE A 33 3.90 3.84 -15.89
C PHE A 33 2.69 4.27 -15.04
N THR A 34 1.49 3.83 -15.41
CA THR A 34 0.31 3.99 -14.57
C THR A 34 0.15 2.74 -13.73
N ILE A 35 0.26 2.87 -12.42
CA ILE A 35 0.10 1.76 -11.48
C ILE A 35 -1.23 1.94 -10.78
N ARG A 36 -2.15 1.00 -11.00
CA ARG A 36 -3.51 1.03 -10.45
C ARG A 36 -3.52 0.44 -9.03
N LYS A 37 -4.47 0.90 -8.23
CA LYS A 37 -4.71 0.46 -6.85
C LYS A 37 -3.46 0.57 -5.98
N GLU A 38 -2.76 1.69 -6.13
CA GLU A 38 -1.55 2.05 -5.37
C GLU A 38 -1.58 3.54 -5.06
N ASP A 39 -0.83 3.95 -4.04
CA ASP A 39 -0.81 5.31 -3.54
C ASP A 39 0.62 5.85 -3.38
N HIS A 40 0.76 6.92 -2.60
CA HIS A 40 2.03 7.56 -2.28
C HIS A 40 3.06 6.63 -1.64
N THR A 41 2.63 5.55 -0.99
CA THR A 41 3.53 4.58 -0.36
C THR A 41 4.48 3.98 -1.40
N MET A 42 3.91 3.40 -2.46
CA MET A 42 4.68 2.83 -3.55
C MET A 42 5.31 3.90 -4.43
N GLY A 43 4.57 4.97 -4.74
CA GLY A 43 5.07 6.05 -5.60
C GLY A 43 6.33 6.71 -5.05
N ASN A 44 6.31 7.08 -3.76
CA ASN A 44 7.45 7.74 -3.13
C ASN A 44 8.65 6.80 -3.00
N MET A 45 8.42 5.55 -2.61
CA MET A 45 9.47 4.55 -2.49
C MET A 45 10.21 4.33 -3.82
N LEU A 46 9.46 4.14 -4.92
CA LEU A 46 10.03 3.96 -6.25
C LEU A 46 10.78 5.20 -6.72
N LYS A 47 10.22 6.40 -6.52
CA LYS A 47 10.87 7.66 -6.88
C LYS A 47 12.24 7.78 -6.20
N HIS A 48 12.31 7.59 -4.88
CA HIS A 48 13.57 7.72 -4.16
C HIS A 48 14.60 6.66 -4.59
N GLN A 49 14.18 5.42 -4.83
CA GLN A 49 15.12 4.41 -5.31
C GLN A 49 15.66 4.74 -6.70
N LEU A 50 14.81 5.17 -7.62
CA LEU A 50 15.23 5.45 -8.99
C LEU A 50 16.15 6.67 -9.07
N LEU A 51 16.00 7.65 -8.18
CA LEU A 51 16.93 8.78 -8.07
C LEU A 51 18.34 8.37 -7.63
N LYS A 52 18.52 7.21 -6.95
CA LYS A 52 19.85 6.70 -6.60
C LYS A 52 20.62 6.20 -7.83
N ASN A 53 19.94 5.87 -8.94
CA ASN A 53 20.57 5.34 -10.13
C ASN A 53 21.09 6.49 -11.03
N PRO A 54 22.41 6.60 -11.29
CA PRO A 54 22.98 7.70 -12.08
C PRO A 54 22.54 7.68 -13.56
N ARG A 55 21.99 6.56 -14.05
CA ARG A 55 21.46 6.46 -15.42
C ARG A 55 20.03 7.00 -15.55
N VAL A 56 19.37 7.34 -14.43
CA VAL A 56 18.05 7.97 -14.41
C VAL A 56 18.26 9.48 -14.40
N ILE A 57 17.77 10.15 -15.45
CA ILE A 57 17.87 11.61 -15.61
C ILE A 57 16.73 12.30 -14.85
N PHE A 58 15.54 11.72 -14.90
CA PHE A 58 14.36 12.27 -14.26
C PHE A 58 13.43 11.15 -13.81
N VAL A 59 12.89 11.30 -12.61
CA VAL A 59 11.77 10.52 -12.12
C VAL A 59 10.83 11.40 -11.31
N GLY A 60 9.54 11.29 -11.61
CA GLY A 60 8.49 11.95 -10.87
C GLY A 60 7.25 11.08 -10.84
N TYR A 61 6.47 11.19 -9.77
CA TYR A 61 5.15 10.56 -9.72
C TYR A 61 4.12 11.57 -9.23
N TYR A 62 2.87 11.34 -9.60
CA TYR A 62 1.73 12.08 -9.09
C TYR A 62 0.50 11.17 -9.05
N VAL A 63 -0.45 11.52 -8.18
CA VAL A 63 -1.80 10.95 -8.17
C VAL A 63 -2.68 11.87 -9.02
N PRO A 64 -3.29 11.38 -10.11
CA PRO A 64 -4.13 12.21 -10.98
C PRO A 64 -5.29 12.88 -10.24
N HIS A 65 -5.95 12.13 -9.36
CA HIS A 65 -7.05 12.64 -8.55
C HIS A 65 -7.15 11.86 -7.22
N PRO A 66 -7.39 12.51 -6.06
CA PRO A 66 -7.42 11.82 -4.76
C PRO A 66 -8.49 10.73 -4.61
N LEU A 67 -9.58 10.81 -5.38
CA LEU A 67 -10.65 9.79 -5.41
C LEU A 67 -10.31 8.62 -6.34
N GLU A 68 -9.25 8.71 -7.14
CA GLU A 68 -8.77 7.63 -7.98
C GLU A 68 -7.54 7.01 -7.33
N HIS A 69 -7.60 5.71 -7.08
CA HIS A 69 -6.49 4.97 -6.49
C HIS A 69 -5.52 4.54 -7.59
N ASN A 70 -4.83 5.48 -8.22
CA ASN A 70 -3.78 5.21 -9.20
C ASN A 70 -2.65 6.23 -9.09
N ILE A 71 -1.45 5.79 -9.43
CA ILE A 71 -0.28 6.67 -9.52
C ILE A 71 0.29 6.63 -10.93
N VAL A 72 0.75 7.77 -11.43
CA VAL A 72 1.48 7.86 -12.69
C VAL A 72 2.93 8.16 -12.40
N LEU A 73 3.80 7.17 -12.59
CA LEU A 73 5.25 7.27 -12.43
C LEU A 73 5.90 7.52 -13.79
N ARG A 74 6.58 8.66 -13.94
CA ARG A 74 7.23 9.06 -15.17
C ARG A 74 8.74 8.99 -15.00
N VAL A 75 9.40 8.19 -15.85
CA VAL A 75 10.83 7.90 -15.76
C VAL A 75 11.51 8.22 -17.08
N LYS A 76 12.64 8.91 -17.01
CA LYS A 76 13.52 9.24 -18.13
C LYS A 76 14.94 8.78 -17.81
N THR A 77 15.56 8.09 -18.75
CA THR A 77 16.92 7.54 -18.59
C THR A 77 17.87 8.01 -19.68
N THR A 78 19.18 7.82 -19.47
CA THR A 78 20.21 7.99 -20.50
C THR A 78 20.02 6.97 -21.63
N ALA A 79 20.60 7.23 -22.80
CA ALA A 79 20.46 6.36 -23.97
C ALA A 79 20.97 4.92 -23.74
N ASP A 80 21.83 4.71 -22.75
CA ASP A 80 22.45 3.41 -22.43
C ASP A 80 21.50 2.44 -21.72
N THR A 81 20.35 2.91 -21.23
CA THR A 81 19.38 2.06 -20.51
C THR A 81 17.95 2.47 -20.79
N THR A 82 17.04 1.50 -20.76
CA THR A 82 15.62 1.79 -20.92
C THR A 82 14.99 2.15 -19.56
N PRO A 83 13.95 3.01 -19.52
CA PRO A 83 13.24 3.31 -18.28
C PRO A 83 12.62 2.07 -17.63
N TYR A 84 12.26 1.08 -18.45
CA TYR A 84 11.75 -0.21 -17.98
C TYR A 84 12.83 -0.98 -17.19
N ASP A 85 14.05 -1.09 -17.74
CA ASP A 85 15.15 -1.79 -17.07
C ASP A 85 15.56 -1.07 -15.79
N ALA A 86 15.60 0.27 -15.81
CA ALA A 86 15.88 1.08 -14.64
C ALA A 86 14.83 0.85 -13.53
N LEU A 87 13.54 0.79 -13.90
CA LEU A 87 12.46 0.48 -12.96
C LEU A 87 12.60 -0.93 -12.37
N GLN A 88 12.86 -1.92 -13.22
CA GLN A 88 13.02 -3.31 -12.80
C GLN A 88 14.22 -3.47 -11.83
N GLN A 89 15.33 -2.79 -12.11
CA GLN A 89 16.49 -2.78 -11.22
C GLN A 89 16.16 -2.11 -9.88
N GLY A 90 15.49 -0.94 -9.91
CA GLY A 90 15.07 -0.24 -8.69
C GLY A 90 14.19 -1.12 -7.79
N ILE A 91 13.24 -1.86 -8.35
CA ILE A 91 12.38 -2.77 -7.59
C ILE A 91 13.21 -3.91 -6.94
N LYS A 92 14.19 -4.47 -7.68
CA LYS A 92 15.08 -5.50 -7.13
C LYS A 92 15.92 -4.97 -5.96
N ASP A 93 16.38 -3.73 -6.07
CA ASP A 93 17.17 -3.09 -5.03
C ASP A 93 16.33 -2.81 -3.77
N ILE A 94 15.12 -2.27 -3.92
CA ILE A 94 14.16 -2.10 -2.80
C ILE A 94 13.90 -3.45 -2.11
N ARG A 95 13.64 -4.51 -2.89
CA ARG A 95 13.39 -5.85 -2.32
C ARG A 95 14.59 -6.35 -1.53
N LYS A 96 15.81 -6.03 -1.95
CA LYS A 96 17.04 -6.39 -1.22
C LYS A 96 17.17 -5.57 0.07
N GLU A 97 16.95 -4.26 0.02
CA GLU A 97 16.98 -3.37 1.19
C GLU A 97 15.96 -3.83 2.25
N LEU A 98 14.72 -4.11 1.85
CA LEU A 98 13.67 -4.61 2.74
C LEU A 98 13.98 -5.98 3.35
N LYS A 99 14.66 -6.87 2.60
CA LYS A 99 15.10 -8.16 3.15
C LYS A 99 16.17 -7.99 4.22
N ILE A 100 17.13 -7.09 3.99
CA ILE A 100 18.18 -6.80 4.97
C ILE A 100 17.55 -6.23 6.24
N LEU A 101 16.67 -5.23 6.10
CA LEU A 101 15.94 -4.65 7.23
C LEU A 101 15.14 -5.70 7.99
N LYS A 102 14.40 -6.56 7.29
CA LYS A 102 13.62 -7.65 7.90
C LYS A 102 14.50 -8.60 8.71
N ASN A 103 15.63 -9.01 8.14
CA ASN A 103 16.54 -9.94 8.81
C ASN A 103 17.16 -9.29 10.04
N GLN A 104 17.68 -8.07 9.92
CA GLN A 104 18.24 -7.33 11.05
C GLN A 104 17.21 -7.15 12.18
N PHE A 105 15.97 -6.80 11.84
CA PHE A 105 14.90 -6.66 12.82
C PHE A 105 14.50 -7.99 13.48
N SER A 106 14.67 -9.13 12.79
CA SER A 106 14.38 -10.46 13.36
C SER A 106 15.56 -11.04 14.14
N ASP A 107 16.80 -10.70 13.75
CA ASP A 107 18.02 -11.16 14.40
C ASP A 107 18.33 -10.35 15.67
N GLU A 108 18.02 -9.04 15.66
CA GLU A 108 18.03 -8.16 16.82
C GLU A 108 16.72 -8.27 17.59
N ASP A 109 16.34 -9.49 18.01
CA ASP A 109 15.30 -9.72 19.02
C ASP A 109 15.59 -8.81 20.22
N MET A 110 15.06 -7.58 20.18
CA MET A 110 14.91 -6.76 21.36
C MET A 110 14.10 -7.63 22.31
N PRO A 111 14.50 -7.78 23.57
CA PRO A 111 13.66 -8.38 24.59
C PRO A 111 12.50 -7.43 24.91
N VAL A 112 11.65 -7.13 23.92
CA VAL A 112 10.31 -6.63 24.17
C VAL A 112 9.53 -7.89 24.48
N GLY A 113 9.42 -8.21 25.77
CA GLY A 113 8.68 -9.35 26.26
C GLY A 113 7.24 -9.31 25.75
N VAL A 114 7.00 -9.90 24.59
CA VAL A 114 5.70 -10.42 24.22
C VAL A 114 5.64 -11.77 24.91
N PRO A 115 4.87 -11.94 25.99
CA PRO A 115 4.70 -13.27 26.55
C PRO A 115 4.21 -14.18 25.43
N GLU A 116 4.88 -15.31 25.23
CA GLU A 116 4.41 -16.35 24.32
C GLU A 116 2.98 -16.72 24.72
N VAL A 117 1.99 -16.22 23.98
CA VAL A 117 0.63 -16.74 24.09
C VAL A 117 0.66 -18.09 23.40
N LYS A 118 0.86 -19.15 24.19
CA LYS A 118 0.74 -20.53 23.70
C LYS A 118 -0.61 -20.68 22.99
N PRO A 119 -0.65 -21.18 21.75
CA PRO A 119 -1.90 -21.39 21.03
C PRO A 119 -2.57 -22.66 21.57
N GLU A 120 -2.99 -22.64 22.83
CA GLU A 120 -3.75 -23.73 23.45
C GLU A 120 -4.92 -23.17 24.24
N ALA A 121 -5.93 -22.69 23.50
CA ALA A 121 -7.30 -22.92 23.90
C ALA A 121 -8.14 -23.01 22.63
N LYS A 122 -8.61 -24.21 22.29
CA LYS A 122 -9.80 -24.35 21.45
C LYS A 122 -10.90 -23.60 22.18
N ILE A 123 -11.30 -22.45 21.65
CA ILE A 123 -12.50 -21.78 22.12
C ILE A 123 -13.65 -22.61 21.55
N GLU A 124 -14.09 -23.63 22.30
CA GLU A 124 -15.43 -24.16 22.10
C GLU A 124 -16.40 -23.00 22.36
N PRO A 125 -17.42 -22.81 21.50
CA PRO A 125 -18.36 -21.71 21.65
C PRO A 125 -19.10 -21.92 22.97
N LYS A 126 -18.70 -21.19 24.01
CA LYS A 126 -19.44 -21.17 25.28
C LYS A 126 -20.71 -20.35 25.04
N GLU A 127 -21.84 -20.97 25.37
CA GLU A 127 -23.18 -20.43 25.20
C GLU A 127 -23.29 -18.97 25.69
N GLU A 128 -24.12 -18.23 24.97
CA GLU A 128 -24.35 -16.79 25.01
C GLU A 128 -25.09 -16.31 26.28
N SER A 129 -24.72 -16.84 27.45
CA SER A 129 -25.37 -16.53 28.74
C SER A 129 -24.50 -15.72 29.70
N MET A 130 -23.36 -15.18 29.25
CA MET A 130 -22.40 -14.46 30.08
C MET A 130 -22.30 -12.97 29.72
N TYR A 131 -23.44 -12.27 29.74
CA TYR A 131 -23.41 -10.83 29.96
C TYR A 131 -24.04 -10.56 31.32
N PRO A 132 -23.31 -9.92 32.25
CA PRO A 132 -23.91 -9.39 33.45
C PRO A 132 -25.10 -8.48 33.06
N GLU A 133 -26.27 -8.65 33.68
CA GLU A 133 -27.49 -7.89 33.33
C GLU A 133 -27.31 -6.37 33.47
N ASP A 134 -26.24 -5.93 34.14
CA ASP A 134 -25.83 -4.55 34.38
C ASP A 134 -25.23 -3.81 33.18
N VAL A 135 -24.88 -4.49 32.07
CA VAL A 135 -24.41 -3.80 30.85
C VAL A 135 -25.57 -3.32 29.96
N LYS A 136 -26.82 -3.72 30.25
CA LYS A 136 -28.02 -3.27 29.52
C LYS A 136 -28.52 -1.86 29.89
N LEU A 137 -27.79 -1.09 30.69
CA LEU A 137 -28.28 0.19 31.25
C LEU A 137 -27.40 1.42 30.93
N ARG A 138 -26.74 1.46 29.78
CA ARG A 138 -26.02 2.66 29.29
C ARG A 138 -26.38 3.13 27.87
N PHE A 139 -27.58 2.79 27.41
CA PHE A 139 -28.25 3.55 26.37
C PHE A 139 -29.71 3.73 26.80
N LYS A 140 -29.93 4.65 27.76
CA LYS A 140 -31.22 5.32 27.81
C LYS A 140 -31.28 6.17 26.54
N GLU A 141 -31.89 5.62 25.51
CA GLU A 141 -32.63 6.40 24.54
C GLU A 141 -33.59 7.27 25.35
N GLU A 142 -33.27 8.55 25.55
CA GLU A 142 -34.30 9.50 25.89
C GLU A 142 -35.16 9.68 24.64
N PRO A 143 -36.46 9.35 24.70
CA PRO A 143 -37.35 9.59 23.58
C PRO A 143 -37.47 11.10 23.40
N ILE A 144 -36.96 11.63 22.30
CA ILE A 144 -37.31 12.98 21.84
C ILE A 144 -38.69 12.87 21.18
N TYR A 145 -39.72 13.00 22.02
CA TYR A 145 -41.12 13.27 21.71
C TYR A 145 -41.53 14.38 22.70
N MET A 146 -42.24 15.46 22.39
CA MET A 146 -43.08 15.86 21.26
C MET A 146 -43.13 17.40 21.16
N ASP A 147 -43.89 17.87 20.17
CA ASP A 147 -44.68 19.12 20.08
C ASP A 147 -44.10 20.32 19.31
#